data_AF-A0A0B0ECZ0-F1
#
_entry.id   AF-A0A0B0ECZ0-F1
#
_cell.length_a   1.000
_cell.length_b   1.000
_cell.length_c   1.000
_cell.angle_alpha   90.00
_cell.angle_beta   90.00
_cell.angle_gamma   90.00
#
_symmetry.space_group_name_H-M   'P 1'
#
loop_
_entity.id
_entity.type
_entity.pdbx_description
1 polymer ?
#
loop_
_entity_poly.entity_id
_entity_poly.type
_entity_poly.pdbx_seq_one_letter_code
_entity_poly.pdbx_strand_id
1 'polypeptide(L)'
;MGTALDLWTAFREGVFKGDTQPFLGYFFMLEDCEASTRPVRVKEPHFKVFPEFEGASYMKRYELFCKKLVRERHYTSASFITSESVNGVNGIYKEPSNDLAFSHFAKSLSSHVRIFAE
;
A
#
# COMPACT_ATOMS: atom_id res chain seq x y z
N MET A 1 3.91 -9.49 0.27
CA MET A 1 3.07 -10.70 0.13
C MET A 1 3.40 -11.69 1.24
N GLY A 2 4.66 -12.14 1.37
CA GLY A 2 5.09 -13.05 2.44
C GLY A 2 4.72 -12.57 3.84
N THR A 3 5.08 -11.33 4.19
CA THR A 3 4.78 -10.76 5.52
C THR A 3 3.29 -10.77 5.89
N ALA A 4 2.40 -10.42 4.96
CA ALA A 4 0.96 -10.50 5.22
C ALA A 4 0.50 -11.95 5.44
N LEU A 5 0.96 -12.88 4.60
CA LEU A 5 0.63 -14.29 4.72
C LEU A 5 1.14 -14.89 6.04
N ASP A 6 2.34 -14.51 6.47
CA ASP A 6 2.95 -14.98 7.71
C ASP A 6 2.13 -14.48 8.91
N LEU A 7 1.72 -13.22 8.92
CA LEU A 7 0.87 -12.65 9.97
C LEU A 7 -0.53 -13.28 9.97
N TRP A 8 -1.13 -13.50 8.80
CA TRP A 8 -2.41 -14.21 8.71
C TRP A 8 -2.32 -15.65 9.17
N THR A 9 -1.22 -16.32 8.85
CA THR A 9 -0.94 -17.67 9.32
C THR A 9 -0.77 -17.68 10.83
N ALA A 10 0.04 -16.80 11.40
CA ALA A 10 0.21 -16.68 12.83
C ALA A 10 -1.12 -16.43 13.56
N PHE A 11 -2.00 -15.58 13.01
CA PHE A 11 -3.34 -15.38 13.55
C PHE A 11 -4.20 -16.65 13.50
N ARG A 12 -4.23 -17.32 12.34
CA ARG A 12 -4.97 -18.59 12.17
C ARG A 12 -4.50 -19.68 13.12
N GLU A 13 -3.19 -19.78 13.35
CA GLU A 13 -2.60 -20.77 14.28
C GLU A 13 -2.71 -20.33 15.76
N GLY A 14 -3.36 -19.20 16.07
CA GLY A 14 -3.56 -18.74 17.45
C GLY A 14 -2.29 -18.24 18.14
N VAL A 15 -1.28 -17.81 17.38
CA VAL A 15 0.00 -17.30 17.93
C VAL A 15 -0.20 -15.94 18.61
N PHE A 16 -1.11 -15.12 18.09
CA PHE A 16 -1.49 -13.86 18.74
C PHE A 16 -2.43 -14.14 19.92
N LYS A 17 -2.21 -13.44 21.03
CA LYS A 17 -3.09 -13.54 22.20
C LYS A 17 -4.38 -12.76 21.92
N GLY A 18 -5.51 -13.46 21.88
CA GLY A 18 -6.85 -12.89 21.70
C GLY A 18 -7.53 -13.30 20.39
N ASP A 19 -8.86 -13.24 20.38
CA ASP A 19 -9.68 -13.71 19.25
C ASP A 19 -9.88 -12.65 18.15
N THR A 20 -9.40 -11.42 18.37
CA THR A 20 -9.56 -10.33 17.41
C THR A 20 -8.50 -10.39 16.32
N GLN A 21 -8.96 -10.36 15.08
CA GLN A 21 -8.11 -10.26 13.89
C GLN A 21 -7.15 -9.06 13.97
N PRO A 22 -5.84 -9.22 13.69
CA PRO A 22 -4.89 -8.10 13.69
C PRO A 22 -5.18 -7.10 12.56
N PHE A 23 -4.86 -5.83 12.78
CA PHE A 23 -4.79 -4.84 11.71
C PHE A 23 -3.48 -4.94 10.95
N LEU A 24 -3.56 -5.18 9.64
CA LEU A 24 -2.40 -5.15 8.76
C LEU A 24 -2.44 -3.90 7.88
N GLY A 25 -1.56 -2.95 8.18
CA GLY A 25 -1.38 -1.73 7.41
C GLY A 25 -0.18 -1.80 6.46
N TYR A 26 -0.34 -1.30 5.23
CA TYR A 26 0.78 -1.08 4.31
C TYR A 26 0.96 0.41 4.00
N PHE A 27 2.01 1.03 4.49
CA PHE A 27 2.35 2.41 4.18
C PHE A 27 3.53 2.45 3.21
N PHE A 28 3.36 3.13 2.08
CA PHE A 28 4.39 3.25 1.07
C PHE A 28 4.61 4.72 0.70
N MET A 29 5.87 5.13 0.69
CA MET A 29 6.29 6.46 0.28
C MET A 29 7.27 6.31 -0.88
N LEU A 30 7.03 7.06 -1.96
CA LEU A 30 7.89 7.07 -3.14
C LEU A 30 8.39 8.50 -3.39
N GLU A 31 9.63 8.64 -3.83
CA GLU A 31 10.10 9.94 -4.28
C GLU A 31 9.28 10.41 -5.50
N ASP A 32 8.81 11.65 -5.45
CA ASP A 32 8.18 12.33 -6.57
C ASP A 32 9.26 12.98 -7.44
N CYS A 33 9.66 12.28 -8.49
CA CYS A 33 10.70 12.72 -9.42
C CYS A 33 10.38 12.25 -10.85
N GLU A 34 11.10 12.78 -11.83
CA GLU A 34 10.89 12.42 -13.24
C GLU A 34 11.03 10.90 -13.47
N ALA A 35 11.99 10.27 -12.80
CA ALA A 35 12.23 8.84 -12.94
C ALA A 35 11.08 7.98 -12.40
N SER A 36 10.35 8.44 -11.37
CA SER A 36 9.23 7.70 -10.77
C SER A 36 7.90 7.92 -11.50
N THR A 37 7.75 9.07 -12.16
CA THR A 37 6.54 9.50 -12.88
C THR A 37 6.53 9.14 -14.36
N ARG A 38 7.69 8.99 -15.00
CA ARG A 38 7.75 8.65 -16.43
C ARG A 38 7.28 7.21 -16.73
N PRO A 39 6.55 6.99 -17.83
CA PRO A 39 6.25 5.64 -18.34
C PRO A 39 7.49 4.77 -18.48
N VAL A 40 7.39 3.50 -18.10
CA VAL A 40 8.48 2.53 -18.28
C VAL A 40 8.07 1.43 -19.25
N ARG A 41 9.04 1.02 -20.10
CA ARG A 41 8.83 -0.05 -21.08
C ARG A 41 8.66 -1.40 -20.38
N VAL A 42 7.72 -2.19 -20.85
CA VAL A 42 7.52 -3.58 -20.41
C VAL A 42 8.26 -4.53 -21.35
N LYS A 43 8.91 -5.54 -20.80
CA LYS A 43 9.48 -6.67 -21.57
C LYS A 43 8.58 -7.89 -21.36
N GLU A 44 8.00 -8.40 -22.45
CA GLU A 44 7.02 -9.48 -22.43
C GLU A 44 7.51 -10.72 -23.20
N PRO A 45 8.63 -11.36 -22.80
CA PRO A 45 9.23 -12.43 -23.59
C PRO A 45 8.42 -13.73 -23.57
N HIS A 46 7.54 -13.91 -22.58
CA HIS A 46 6.81 -15.16 -22.35
C HIS A 46 5.29 -14.96 -22.25
N PHE A 47 4.85 -13.92 -21.54
CA PHE A 47 3.43 -13.62 -21.34
C PHE A 47 3.18 -12.13 -21.45
N LYS A 48 1.95 -11.78 -21.86
CA LYS A 48 1.47 -10.41 -21.85
C LYS A 48 1.26 -9.94 -20.42
N VAL A 49 1.66 -8.70 -20.13
CA VAL A 49 1.26 -8.04 -18.89
C VAL A 49 -0.21 -7.66 -18.97
N PHE A 50 -0.81 -7.41 -17.81
CA PHE A 50 -2.16 -6.87 -17.80
C PHE A 50 -2.16 -5.43 -18.37
N PRO A 51 -3.24 -5.03 -19.06
CA PRO A 51 -3.31 -3.72 -19.72
C PRO A 51 -3.01 -2.53 -18.80
N GLU A 52 -3.36 -2.61 -17.51
CA GLU A 52 -3.08 -1.52 -16.56
C GLU A 52 -1.57 -1.26 -16.32
N PHE A 53 -0.68 -2.17 -16.74
CA PHE A 53 0.77 -2.03 -16.62
C PHE A 53 1.45 -1.52 -17.90
N GLU A 54 0.74 -1.50 -19.03
CA GLU A 54 1.27 -0.98 -20.29
C GLU A 54 1.49 0.53 -20.19
N GLY A 55 2.73 0.98 -20.40
CA GLY A 55 3.10 2.39 -20.25
C GLY A 55 2.98 2.95 -18.84
N ALA A 56 2.69 2.12 -17.83
CA ALA A 56 2.58 2.57 -16.45
C ALA A 56 3.96 2.99 -15.90
N SER A 57 4.03 4.16 -15.26
CA SER A 57 5.19 4.62 -14.50
C SER A 57 5.39 3.82 -13.22
N TYR A 58 6.55 3.95 -12.57
CA TYR A 58 6.78 3.31 -11.27
C TYR A 58 5.73 3.74 -10.24
N MET A 59 5.40 5.02 -10.18
CA MET A 59 4.34 5.55 -9.32
C MET A 59 3.01 4.86 -9.59
N LYS A 60 2.60 4.74 -10.86
CA LYS A 60 1.34 4.07 -11.21
C LYS A 60 1.34 2.59 -10.84
N ARG A 61 2.48 1.91 -11.02
CA ARG A 61 2.63 0.49 -10.63
C ARG A 61 2.50 0.30 -9.12
N TYR A 62 3.07 1.18 -8.30
CA TYR A 62 2.92 1.12 -6.85
C TYR A 62 1.50 1.45 -6.38
N GLU A 63 0.83 2.39 -7.05
CA GLU A 63 -0.60 2.65 -6.82
C GLU A 63 -1.44 1.38 -7.06
N LEU A 64 -1.25 0.71 -8.21
CA LEU A 64 -1.94 -0.55 -8.55
C LEU A 64 -1.63 -1.65 -7.53
N PHE A 65 -0.36 -1.76 -7.12
CA PHE A 65 0.07 -2.73 -6.12
C PHE A 65 -0.65 -2.52 -4.78
N CYS A 66 -0.66 -1.30 -4.24
CA CYS A 66 -1.33 -1.00 -2.97
C CYS A 66 -2.84 -1.29 -3.05
N LYS A 67 -3.49 -0.95 -4.19
CA LYS A 67 -4.91 -1.27 -4.41
C LYS A 67 -5.17 -2.78 -4.39
N LYS A 68 -4.33 -3.56 -5.07
CA LYS A 68 -4.47 -5.03 -5.11
C LYS A 68 -4.25 -5.65 -3.73
N LEU A 69 -3.26 -5.18 -2.96
CA LEU A 69 -3.03 -5.64 -1.58
C LEU A 69 -4.28 -5.56 -0.69
N VAL A 70 -5.04 -4.47 -0.79
CA VAL A 70 -6.27 -4.29 0.00
C VAL A 70 -7.43 -5.11 -0.59
N ARG A 71 -7.61 -5.07 -1.92
CA ARG A 71 -8.71 -5.79 -2.60
C ARG A 71 -8.62 -7.30 -2.44
N GLU A 72 -7.41 -7.84 -2.39
CA GLU A 72 -7.13 -9.25 -2.17
C GLU A 72 -7.12 -9.63 -0.68
N ARG A 73 -7.42 -8.67 0.22
CA ARG A 73 -7.48 -8.83 1.67
C ARG A 73 -6.16 -9.29 2.30
N HIS A 74 -5.04 -9.06 1.62
CA HIS A 74 -3.73 -9.25 2.21
C HIS A 74 -3.47 -8.22 3.30
N TYR A 75 -3.92 -6.99 3.09
CA TYR A 75 -3.83 -5.90 4.07
C TYR A 75 -5.22 -5.32 4.34
N THR A 76 -5.44 -4.88 5.57
CA THR A 76 -6.67 -4.21 6.00
C THR A 76 -6.78 -2.83 5.35
N SER A 77 -5.68 -2.09 5.27
CA SER A 77 -5.61 -0.78 4.64
C SER A 77 -4.22 -0.53 4.07
N ALA A 78 -4.15 0.26 3.00
CA ALA A 78 -2.90 0.75 2.45
C ALA A 78 -2.93 2.28 2.31
N SER A 79 -1.77 2.91 2.44
CA SER A 79 -1.55 4.34 2.18
C SER A 79 -0.41 4.47 1.19
N PHE A 80 -0.59 5.28 0.15
CA PHE A 80 0.46 5.58 -0.81
C PHE A 80 0.62 7.07 -0.98
N ILE A 81 1.78 7.58 -0.57
CA ILE A 81 2.14 8.99 -0.71
C ILE A 81 3.38 9.14 -1.57
N THR A 82 3.54 10.31 -2.18
CA THR A 82 4.73 10.69 -2.92
C THR A 82 5.25 12.03 -2.43
N SER A 83 6.55 12.26 -2.49
CA SER A 83 7.13 13.52 -2.02
C SER A 83 8.48 13.79 -2.68
N GLU A 84 8.76 15.06 -2.94
CA GLU A 84 10.06 15.50 -3.48
C GLU A 84 11.13 15.42 -2.39
N SER A 85 12.36 15.03 -2.74
CA SER A 85 13.46 14.94 -1.78
C SER A 85 13.80 16.27 -1.08
N VAL A 86 13.63 17.40 -1.77
CA VAL A 86 13.95 18.74 -1.24
C VAL A 86 12.83 19.28 -0.35
N ASN A 87 11.58 19.24 -0.83
CA ASN A 87 10.44 19.85 -0.13
C ASN A 87 9.78 18.89 0.87
N GLY A 88 10.00 17.60 0.72
CA GLY A 88 9.37 16.56 1.53
C GLY A 88 9.74 16.59 3.01
N VAL A 89 10.94 17.06 3.35
CA VAL A 89 11.34 17.26 4.75
C VAL A 89 10.47 18.26 5.49
N ASN A 90 9.76 19.14 4.77
CA ASN A 90 8.80 20.09 5.33
C ASN A 90 7.37 19.52 5.42
N GLY A 91 7.20 18.21 5.22
CA GLY A 91 5.89 17.54 5.25
C GLY A 91 5.06 17.77 3.98
N ILE A 92 5.67 18.22 2.89
CA ILE A 92 4.99 18.38 1.60
C ILE A 92 4.94 17.02 0.91
N TYR A 93 3.74 16.48 0.71
CA TYR A 93 3.51 15.24 -0.01
C TYR A 93 2.28 15.34 -0.89
N LYS A 94 2.16 14.38 -1.82
CA LYS A 94 1.00 14.18 -2.68
C LYS A 94 0.44 12.79 -2.46
N GLU A 95 -0.83 12.62 -2.75
CA GLU A 95 -1.54 11.35 -2.67
C GLU A 95 -2.00 10.99 -4.09
N PRO A 96 -1.33 10.04 -4.78
CA PRO A 96 -1.66 9.73 -6.18
C PRO A 96 -3.05 9.15 -6.39
N SER A 97 -3.71 8.70 -5.32
CA SER A 97 -5.06 8.13 -5.38
C SER A 97 -5.82 8.37 -4.08
N ASN A 98 -7.06 8.87 -4.19
CA ASN A 98 -7.90 9.20 -3.03
C ASN A 98 -8.19 7.99 -2.14
N ASP A 99 -8.38 6.80 -2.70
CA ASP A 99 -8.61 5.55 -1.95
C ASP A 99 -7.36 5.03 -1.22
N LEU A 100 -6.19 5.60 -1.51
CA LEU A 100 -4.92 5.34 -0.83
C LEU A 100 -4.44 6.54 0.00
N ALA A 101 -5.30 7.53 0.25
CA ALA A 101 -4.95 8.68 1.06
C ALA A 101 -4.61 8.27 2.49
N PHE A 102 -3.62 8.94 3.07
CA PHE A 102 -3.18 8.73 4.45
C PHE A 102 -4.31 8.92 5.44
N SER A 103 -5.22 9.87 5.17
CA SER A 103 -6.37 10.12 6.03
C SER A 103 -7.29 8.90 6.18
N HIS A 104 -7.49 8.10 5.12
CA HIS A 104 -8.27 6.86 5.18
C HIS A 104 -7.54 5.79 5.98
N PHE A 105 -6.23 5.65 5.76
CA PHE A 105 -5.38 4.72 6.50
C PHE A 105 -5.37 5.03 8.00
N ALA A 106 -5.15 6.29 8.38
CA ALA A 106 -5.12 6.71 9.78
C ALA A 106 -6.48 6.50 10.47
N LYS A 107 -7.59 6.80 9.78
CA LYS A 107 -8.94 6.51 10.27
C LYS A 107 -9.13 5.00 10.48
N SER A 108 -8.77 4.17 9.52
CA SER A 108 -8.90 2.71 9.63
C SER A 108 -8.09 2.15 10.81
N LEU A 109 -6.84 2.58 10.98
CA LEU A 109 -5.99 2.17 12.10
C LEU A 109 -6.56 2.64 13.44
N SER A 110 -6.89 3.92 13.57
CA SER A 110 -7.42 4.48 14.83
C SER A 110 -8.75 3.84 15.24
N SER A 111 -9.65 3.59 14.29
CA SER A 111 -10.88 2.84 14.53
C SER A 111 -10.60 1.42 15.02
N HIS A 112 -9.61 0.74 14.43
CA HIS A 112 -9.24 -0.60 14.87
C HIS A 112 -8.67 -0.62 16.29
N VAL A 113 -7.79 0.33 16.64
CA VAL A 113 -7.20 0.42 17.97
C VAL A 113 -8.26 0.70 19.04
N ARG A 114 -9.27 1.52 18.73
CA ARG A 114 -10.35 1.85 19.67
C ARG A 114 -11.14 0.63 20.16
N ILE A 115 -11.21 -0.44 19.38
CA ILE A 115 -11.86 -1.70 19.79
C ILE A 115 -11.22 -2.28 21.06
N PHE A 116 -9.94 -1.97 21.33
CA PHE A 116 -9.21 -2.48 22.49
C PHE A 116 -9.03 -1.45 23.61
N ALA A 117 -9.45 -0.20 23.40
CA ALA A 117 -9.31 0.89 24.37
C ALA A 117 -10.57 1.10 25.23
N GLU A 118 -11.64 0.36 24.93
CA GLU A 118 -12.89 0.26 25.69
C GLU A 118 -12.97 -1.11 26.38
#